data_AF-A0A521MMJ7-F1
#
_entry.id   AF-A0A521MMJ7-F1
#
_cell.length_a   1.000
_cell.length_b   1.000
_cell.length_c   1.000
_cell.angle_alpha   90.00
_cell.angle_beta   90.00
_cell.angle_gamma   90.00
#
_symmetry.space_group_name_H-M   'P 1'
#
loop_
_entity.id
_entity.type
_entity.pdbx_description
1 polymer ?
#
loop_
_entity_poly.entity_id
_entity_poly.type
_entity_poly.pdbx_seq_one_letter_code
_entity_poly.pdbx_strand_id
1 'polypeptide(L)'
;MTTIIVENDLNAILLVESRSFKGNGTPGLIFPGETTTIHFSAAKGEALSIATMYGWSNDLFFAPESPGISVYNSLGDPVQGDVSSMIKLWDNGTKISQKPGSNVTHSGTADP
;
A
#
# COMPACT_ATOMS: atom_id res chain seq x y z
N MET A 1 11.54 39.06 -35.37
CA MET A 1 12.08 37.69 -35.24
C MET A 1 11.77 37.25 -33.83
N THR A 2 10.90 36.25 -33.66
CA THR A 2 10.43 35.85 -32.33
C THR A 2 11.23 34.63 -31.91
N THR A 3 12.04 34.80 -30.86
CA THR A 3 12.82 33.70 -30.29
C THR A 3 11.96 33.00 -29.25
N ILE A 4 11.77 31.69 -29.41
CA ILE A 4 11.21 30.84 -28.35
C ILE A 4 12.38 30.25 -27.59
N ILE A 5 12.44 30.50 -26.29
CA ILE A 5 13.43 29.93 -25.38
C ILE A 5 12.72 28.79 -24.62
N VAL A 6 13.27 27.59 -24.73
CA VAL A 6 12.84 26.43 -23.94
C VAL A 6 13.91 26.19 -22.89
N GLU A 7 13.55 26.34 -21.62
CA GLU A 7 14.38 25.97 -20.49
C GLU A 7 13.89 24.64 -19.94
N ASN A 8 14.80 23.68 -19.77
CA ASN A 8 14.50 22.42 -19.10
C ASN A 8 14.63 22.65 -17.60
N ASP A 9 13.51 22.75 -16.89
CA ASP A 9 13.51 22.79 -15.43
C ASP A 9 13.81 21.38 -14.90
N LEU A 10 15.06 21.15 -14.48
CA LEU A 10 15.56 19.90 -13.92
C LEU A 10 15.25 19.76 -12.42
N ASN A 11 14.20 20.42 -11.91
CA ASN A 11 13.64 20.08 -10.60
C ASN A 11 13.12 18.64 -10.64
N ALA A 12 13.99 17.69 -10.27
CA ALA A 12 13.63 16.29 -10.11
C ALA A 12 12.59 16.18 -8.99
N ILE A 13 11.32 16.19 -9.35
CA ILE A 13 10.25 15.83 -8.43
C ILE A 13 10.43 14.34 -8.17
N LEU A 14 10.54 13.96 -6.90
CA LEU A 14 10.47 12.55 -6.51
C LEU A 14 9.11 12.02 -6.97
N LEU A 15 9.11 11.17 -8.01
CA LEU A 15 7.94 10.43 -8.51
C LEU A 15 7.50 9.30 -7.56
N VAL A 16 8.11 9.24 -6.36
CA VAL A 16 7.82 8.23 -5.35
C VAL A 16 7.43 8.94 -4.07
N GLU A 17 6.20 8.71 -3.65
CA GLU A 17 5.64 9.20 -2.41
C GLU A 17 5.48 8.03 -1.42
N SER A 18 6.19 8.09 -0.29
CA SER A 18 6.06 7.11 0.79
C SER A 18 5.36 7.74 1.99
N ARG A 19 4.30 7.09 2.47
CA ARG A 19 3.54 7.52 3.65
C ARG A 19 3.20 6.35 4.54
N SER A 20 2.90 6.63 5.81
CA SER A 20 2.29 5.68 6.72
C SER A 20 0.83 6.03 6.94
N PHE A 21 -0.03 5.02 6.98
CA PHE A 21 -1.42 5.13 7.43
C PHE A 21 -1.60 4.33 8.71
N LYS A 22 -2.32 4.90 9.66
CA LYS A 22 -2.57 4.31 10.97
C LYS A 22 -3.95 4.74 11.47
N GLY A 23 -4.51 3.97 12.39
CA GLY A 23 -5.71 4.37 13.11
C GLY A 23 -5.37 5.31 14.27
N ASN A 24 -6.38 5.61 15.08
CA ASN A 24 -6.26 6.52 16.21
C ASN A 24 -5.64 5.81 17.43
N GLY A 25 -4.97 6.57 18.30
CA GLY A 25 -4.41 6.06 19.55
C GLY A 25 -2.99 5.50 19.46
N THR A 26 -2.59 4.77 20.51
CA THR A 26 -1.25 4.22 20.69
C THR A 26 -1.36 2.77 21.22
N PRO A 27 -0.98 1.74 20.43
CA PRO A 27 -0.55 1.79 19.03
C PRO A 27 -1.69 2.22 18.09
N GLY A 28 -1.35 2.89 16.98
CA GLY A 28 -2.33 3.40 15.99
C GLY A 28 -2.93 2.29 15.12
N LEU A 29 -3.66 1.37 15.75
CA LEU A 29 -4.34 0.26 15.07
C LEU A 29 -5.63 0.74 14.42
N ILE A 30 -6.02 0.08 13.33
CA ILE A 30 -7.33 0.25 12.68
C ILE A 30 -8.15 -0.97 13.08
N PHE A 31 -9.13 -0.78 13.96
CA PHE A 31 -9.97 -1.87 14.46
C PHE A 31 -11.11 -2.23 13.48
N PRO A 32 -11.73 -3.42 13.60
CA PRO A 32 -12.89 -3.78 12.80
C PRO A 32 -13.99 -2.71 12.87
N GLY A 33 -14.44 -2.22 11.72
CA GLY A 33 -15.43 -1.15 11.60
C GLY A 33 -14.83 0.26 11.53
N GLU A 34 -13.53 0.43 11.78
CA GLU A 34 -12.83 1.69 11.58
C GLU A 34 -12.27 1.82 10.17
N THR A 35 -12.05 3.06 9.74
CA THR A 35 -11.48 3.41 8.44
C THR A 35 -10.39 4.45 8.61
N THR A 36 -9.37 4.40 7.76
CA THR A 36 -8.39 5.48 7.58
C THR A 36 -8.34 5.86 6.11
N THR A 37 -7.97 7.11 5.83
CA THR A 37 -7.88 7.64 4.46
C THR A 37 -6.51 8.24 4.24
N ILE A 38 -5.91 7.92 3.11
CA ILE A 38 -4.71 8.60 2.61
C ILE A 38 -5.02 9.35 1.34
N HIS A 39 -4.30 10.45 1.15
CA HIS A 39 -4.27 11.20 -0.09
C HIS A 39 -2.84 11.17 -0.61
N PHE A 40 -2.69 10.88 -1.89
CA PHE A 40 -1.41 10.83 -2.58
C PHE A 40 -1.59 11.43 -3.98
N SER A 41 -0.49 11.83 -4.60
CA SER A 41 -0.47 12.24 -6.01
C SER A 41 0.28 11.18 -6.81
N ALA A 42 -0.25 10.81 -7.98
CA ALA A 42 0.40 9.86 -8.86
C ALA A 42 0.18 10.22 -10.33
N ALA A 43 1.17 9.90 -11.17
CA ALA A 43 1.19 10.13 -12.60
C ALA A 43 0.94 8.84 -13.40
N LYS A 44 0.71 9.00 -14.71
CA LYS A 44 0.57 7.87 -15.62
C LYS A 44 1.85 7.02 -15.62
N GLY A 45 1.70 5.71 -15.47
CA GLY A 45 2.81 4.75 -15.40
C GLY A 45 3.23 4.39 -13.98
N GLU A 46 2.70 5.06 -12.97
CA GLU A 46 2.92 4.72 -11.56
C GLU A 46 1.88 3.71 -11.04
N ALA A 47 2.18 3.11 -9.90
CA ALA A 47 1.31 2.19 -9.19
C ALA A 47 1.28 2.50 -7.70
N LEU A 48 0.10 2.38 -7.09
CA LEU A 48 -0.08 2.41 -5.65
C LEU A 48 0.24 1.04 -5.07
N SER A 49 1.24 0.97 -4.20
CA SER A 49 1.52 -0.20 -3.38
C SER A 49 1.34 0.15 -1.91
N ILE A 50 0.70 -0.75 -1.16
CA ILE A 50 0.49 -0.62 0.28
C ILE A 50 0.72 -1.99 0.94
N ALA A 51 1.13 -1.97 2.21
CA ALA A 51 1.15 -3.15 3.05
C ALA A 51 0.66 -2.79 4.45
N THR A 52 -0.23 -3.61 5.03
CA THR A 52 -0.64 -3.47 6.42
C THR A 52 -0.76 -4.83 7.10
N MET A 53 -0.19 -4.96 8.30
CA MET A 53 -0.19 -6.21 9.04
C MET A 53 -1.60 -6.58 9.48
N TYR A 54 -1.98 -7.86 9.31
CA TYR A 54 -3.12 -8.40 10.02
C TYR A 54 -2.71 -8.65 11.47
N GLY A 55 -3.02 -7.70 12.36
CA GLY A 55 -2.50 -7.69 13.75
C GLY A 55 -2.80 -8.93 14.59
N TRP A 56 -3.80 -9.74 14.21
CA TRP A 56 -4.11 -11.02 14.85
C TRP A 56 -3.49 -12.24 14.16
N SER A 57 -2.47 -12.03 13.35
CA SER A 57 -1.71 -13.09 12.69
C SER A 57 -0.23 -13.01 13.07
N ASN A 58 0.53 -14.07 12.80
CA ASN A 58 1.96 -14.07 13.07
C ASN A 58 2.70 -13.11 12.12
N ASP A 59 2.39 -13.20 10.83
CA ASP A 59 3.06 -12.46 9.77
C ASP A 59 2.21 -12.34 8.49
N LEU A 60 0.88 -12.46 8.61
CA LEU A 60 0.00 -12.17 7.49
C LEU A 60 -0.17 -10.66 7.30
N PHE A 61 -0.27 -10.22 6.05
CA PHE A 61 -0.47 -8.81 5.71
C PHE A 61 -1.34 -8.62 4.48
N PHE A 62 -2.04 -7.48 4.42
CA PHE A 62 -2.85 -7.09 3.28
C PHE A 62 -2.03 -6.22 2.34
N ALA A 63 -2.01 -6.59 1.05
CA ALA A 63 -1.33 -5.83 0.00
C ALA A 63 -1.93 -6.17 -1.39
N PRO A 64 -1.79 -5.29 -2.39
CA PRO A 64 -2.06 -5.66 -3.77
C PRO A 64 -1.00 -6.63 -4.31
N GLU A 65 -1.30 -7.29 -5.43
CA GLU A 65 -0.28 -8.04 -6.19
C GLU A 65 0.79 -7.12 -6.77
N SER A 66 2.01 -7.64 -6.93
CA SER A 66 3.07 -6.93 -7.66
C SER A 66 2.64 -6.70 -9.12
N PRO A 67 2.84 -5.49 -9.69
CA PRO A 67 3.63 -4.36 -9.18
C PRO A 67 2.85 -3.33 -8.33
N GLY A 68 1.59 -3.59 -7.96
CA GLY A 68 0.69 -2.68 -7.26
C GLY A 68 -0.57 -2.37 -8.07
N ILE A 69 -1.39 -1.45 -7.56
CA ILE A 69 -2.61 -0.98 -8.22
C ILE A 69 -2.23 0.12 -9.22
N SER A 70 -2.45 -0.10 -10.51
CA SER A 70 -2.22 0.96 -11.50
C SER A 70 -3.18 2.13 -11.28
N VAL A 71 -2.64 3.34 -11.26
CA VAL A 71 -3.43 4.57 -11.03
C VAL A 71 -4.09 5.10 -12.30
N TYR A 72 -3.72 4.57 -13.47
CA TYR A 72 -4.31 4.91 -14.77
C TYR A 72 -4.60 3.62 -15.56
N ASN A 73 -5.72 3.59 -16.31
CA ASN A 73 -6.07 2.46 -17.15
C ASN A 73 -5.27 2.46 -18.48
N SER A 74 -5.45 1.42 -19.31
CA SER A 74 -4.76 1.29 -20.60
C SER A 74 -5.09 2.38 -21.62
N LEU A 75 -6.23 3.06 -21.46
CA LEU A 75 -6.65 4.20 -22.30
C LEU A 75 -6.02 5.51 -21.83
N GLY A 76 -5.43 5.53 -20.64
CA GLY A 76 -4.81 6.70 -20.03
C GLY A 76 -5.74 7.52 -19.14
N ASP A 77 -6.90 6.99 -18.76
CA ASP A 77 -7.80 7.64 -17.81
C ASP A 77 -7.42 7.27 -16.37
N PRO A 78 -7.60 8.18 -15.39
CA PRO A 78 -7.42 7.86 -13.97
C PRO A 78 -8.34 6.71 -13.54
N VAL A 79 -7.80 5.75 -12.78
CA VAL A 79 -8.62 4.71 -12.14
C VAL A 79 -9.44 5.34 -11.03
N GLN A 80 -10.75 5.08 -11.02
CA GLN A 80 -11.70 5.59 -10.02
C GLN A 80 -12.62 4.46 -9.55
N GLY A 81 -13.13 4.57 -8.32
CA GLY A 81 -14.05 3.60 -7.72
C GLY A 81 -13.41 2.66 -6.71
N ASP A 82 -14.09 1.55 -6.43
CA ASP A 82 -13.65 0.54 -5.46
C ASP A 82 -12.62 -0.40 -6.07
N VAL A 83 -11.47 -0.53 -5.40
CA VAL A 83 -10.34 -1.39 -5.77
C VAL A 83 -10.09 -2.48 -4.73
N SER A 84 -11.01 -2.70 -3.79
CA SER A 84 -10.87 -3.65 -2.69
C SER A 84 -10.60 -5.09 -3.15
N SER A 85 -11.10 -5.46 -4.33
CA SER A 85 -10.85 -6.78 -4.96
C SER A 85 -9.39 -7.01 -5.37
N MET A 86 -8.59 -5.95 -5.47
CA MET A 86 -7.17 -6.02 -5.78
C MET A 86 -6.31 -6.26 -4.53
N ILE A 87 -6.87 -6.10 -3.32
CA ILE A 87 -6.17 -6.32 -2.06
C ILE A 87 -6.29 -7.80 -1.68
N LYS A 88 -5.14 -8.43 -1.45
CA LYS A 88 -5.03 -9.83 -1.05
C LYS A 88 -4.39 -9.96 0.32
N LEU A 89 -4.65 -11.08 0.98
CA LEU A 89 -3.95 -11.49 2.20
C LEU A 89 -2.75 -12.35 1.81
N TRP A 90 -1.57 -11.94 2.26
CA TRP A 90 -0.29 -12.59 2.00
C TRP A 90 0.28 -13.18 3.28
N ASP A 91 1.04 -14.25 3.13
CA ASP A 91 1.89 -14.81 4.18
C ASP A 91 3.34 -14.40 3.88
N ASN A 92 4.04 -13.83 4.86
CA ASN A 92 5.43 -13.41 4.72
C ASN A 92 6.41 -14.60 4.76
N GLY A 93 5.97 -15.77 5.24
CA GLY A 93 6.78 -16.98 5.35
C GLY A 93 7.90 -16.88 6.39
N THR A 94 7.76 -15.96 7.34
CA THR A 94 8.79 -15.70 8.38
C THR A 94 8.48 -16.36 9.71
N LYS A 95 7.23 -16.80 9.90
CA LYS A 95 6.74 -17.43 11.13
C LYS A 95 5.77 -18.54 10.81
N ILE A 96 5.69 -19.53 11.68
CA ILE A 96 4.73 -20.65 11.55
C ILE A 96 3.31 -20.10 11.47
N SER A 97 2.58 -20.47 10.42
CA SER A 97 1.20 -20.01 10.24
C SER A 97 0.29 -20.57 11.34
N GLN A 98 -0.52 -19.68 11.94
CA GLN A 98 -1.57 -20.02 12.89
C GLN A 98 -2.86 -19.35 12.44
N LYS A 99 -4.02 -19.99 12.68
CA LYS A 99 -5.32 -19.35 12.45
C LYS A 99 -5.38 -17.99 13.17
N PRO A 100 -5.62 -16.89 12.45
CA PRO A 100 -5.68 -15.57 13.07
C PRO A 100 -6.75 -15.46 14.16
N GLY A 101 -6.45 -14.72 15.22
CA GLY A 101 -7.37 -14.42 16.30
C GLY A 101 -6.69 -14.07 17.63
N SER A 102 -7.49 -13.85 18.66
CA SER A 102 -7.01 -13.48 20.01
C SER A 102 -6.10 -14.54 20.67
N ASN A 103 -6.11 -15.76 20.17
CA ASN A 103 -5.31 -16.88 20.69
C ASN A 103 -3.99 -17.06 19.92
N VAL A 104 -3.67 -16.16 18.98
CA VAL A 104 -2.40 -16.19 18.27
C VAL A 104 -1.26 -15.94 19.23
N THR A 105 -0.27 -16.84 19.18
CA THR A 105 0.97 -16.69 19.93
C THR A 105 2.07 -16.37 18.94
N HIS A 106 2.62 -15.16 19.02
CA HIS A 106 3.72 -14.74 18.16
C HIS A 106 5.01 -15.45 18.56
N SER A 107 5.17 -16.72 18.17
CA SER A 107 6.40 -17.47 18.41
C SER A 107 7.57 -16.81 17.67
N GLY A 108 8.75 -16.85 18.26
CA GLY A 108 10.00 -16.46 17.59
C GLY A 108 10.46 -17.44 16.51
N THR A 109 9.80 -18.60 16.40
CA THR A 109 10.15 -19.67 15.46
C THR A 109 9.75 -19.33 14.04
N ALA A 110 10.68 -19.52 13.10
CA ALA A 110 10.44 -19.35 11.67
C ALA A 110 9.67 -20.53 11.06
N ASP A 111 8.96 -20.27 9.96
CA ASP A 111 8.32 -21.32 9.15
C ASP A 111 9.42 -22.17 8.46
N PRO A 112 9.31 -23.51 8.42
CA PRO A 112 10.34 -24.38 7.83
C PRO A 112 10.51 -24.27 6.32
#